data_AF-A0A8C0ZRJ6-F1
#
_entry.id   AF-A0A8C0ZRJ6-F1
#
_cell.length_a   1.000
_cell.length_b   1.000
_cell.length_c   1.000
_cell.angle_alpha   90.00
_cell.angle_beta   90.00
_cell.angle_gamma   90.00
#
_symmetry.space_group_name_H-M   'P 1'
#
loop_
_entity.id
_entity.type
_entity.pdbx_description
1 polymer ?
#
loop_
_entity_poly.entity_id
_entity_poly.type
_entity_poly.pdbx_seq_one_letter_code
_entity_poly.pdbx_strand_id
1 'polypeptide(L)'
;MDAERDEVRALKAEIAALQRACDVLPAPWENTSRIGKSFQEIHKSDAEGWDSSKDLRSQLGHLKSELSFLSVLTGFNIRNYSMKTEDLTSSEMVGKDIKKVLQRHRLSGNCHMITFQLEFQILEIQTKENLSSVITDLNIIMEPTEHSELSEFVSRERRDLLMFFQSLHFFVEWYEYRKHTFKYFKVKSKGFESKYMSKMKLVLI
;
A
#
# COMPACT_ATOMS: atom_id res chain seq x y z
N MET A 1 -5.68 30.68 41.48
CA MET A 1 -6.34 31.18 40.26
C MET A 1 -5.36 31.78 39.25
N ASP A 2 -4.27 32.44 39.66
CA ASP A 2 -3.33 33.03 38.69
C ASP A 2 -2.39 32.01 38.02
N ALA A 3 -1.95 30.98 38.74
CA ALA A 3 -1.09 29.93 38.18
C ALA A 3 -1.73 29.17 37.00
N GLU A 4 -3.01 28.82 37.08
CA GLU A 4 -3.74 28.19 35.97
C GLU A 4 -3.91 29.14 34.78
N ARG A 5 -4.07 30.45 35.01
CA ARG A 5 -4.17 31.43 33.92
C ARG A 5 -2.84 31.60 33.19
N ASP A 6 -1.73 31.53 33.92
CA ASP A 6 -0.39 31.60 33.35
C ASP A 6 -0.03 30.32 32.59
N GLU A 7 -0.45 29.15 33.08
CA GLU A 7 -0.30 27.87 32.38
C GLU A 7 -1.12 27.84 31.07
N VAL A 8 -2.37 28.30 31.10
CA VAL A 8 -3.20 28.43 29.89
C VAL A 8 -2.58 29.42 28.89
N ARG A 9 -1.96 30.51 29.37
CA ARG A 9 -1.28 31.48 28.50
C ARG A 9 -0.02 30.86 27.86
N ALA A 10 0.75 30.11 28.63
CA ALA A 10 1.95 29.42 28.13
C ALA A 10 1.59 28.36 27.07
N LEU A 11 0.57 27.55 27.31
CA LEU A 11 0.10 26.54 26.37
C LEU A 11 -0.44 27.17 25.08
N LYS A 12 -1.17 28.28 25.17
CA LYS A 12 -1.61 29.04 23.98
C LYS A 12 -0.44 29.58 23.15
N ALA A 13 0.62 30.07 23.81
CA ALA A 13 1.82 30.53 23.13
C ALA A 13 2.57 29.38 22.43
N GLU A 14 2.62 28.21 23.06
CA GLU A 14 3.23 27.01 22.47
C GLU A 14 2.44 26.51 21.25
N ILE A 15 1.10 26.44 21.34
CA ILE A 15 0.24 26.08 20.21
C ILE A 15 0.45 27.05 19.04
N ALA A 16 0.49 28.36 19.30
CA ALA A 16 0.72 29.37 18.27
C ALA A 16 2.13 29.30 17.65
N ALA A 17 3.13 28.85 18.40
CA ALA A 17 4.47 28.62 17.88
C ALA A 17 4.54 27.35 17.01
N LEU A 18 3.88 26.27 17.44
CA LEU A 18 3.78 25.01 16.68
C LEU A 18 3.00 25.19 15.38
N GLN A 19 1.89 25.94 15.39
CA GLN A 19 1.14 26.27 14.17
C GLN A 19 1.99 27.01 13.16
N ARG A 20 2.74 28.04 13.59
CA ARG A 20 3.69 28.76 12.72
C ARG A 20 4.81 27.87 12.19
N ALA A 21 5.29 26.91 12.99
CA ALA A 21 6.29 25.95 12.51
C ALA A 21 5.71 24.98 11.47
N CYS A 22 4.44 24.59 11.60
CA CYS A 22 3.73 23.80 10.59
C CYS A 22 3.48 24.59 9.30
N ASP A 23 3.22 25.90 9.38
CA ASP A 23 3.03 26.76 8.20
C ASP A 23 4.33 27.02 7.42
N VAL A 24 5.49 26.89 8.08
CA VAL A 24 6.84 27.08 7.49
C VAL A 24 7.41 25.77 6.95
N LEU A 25 6.93 24.62 7.42
CA LEU A 25 7.29 23.34 6.84
C LEU A 25 6.66 23.24 5.44
N PRO A 26 7.44 22.95 4.38
CA PRO A 26 6.86 22.62 3.09
C PRO A 26 5.94 21.45 3.36
N ALA A 27 4.66 21.65 3.05
CA ALA A 27 3.69 20.66 3.41
C ALA A 27 4.07 19.33 2.74
N PRO A 28 3.88 18.16 3.37
CA PRO A 28 4.25 16.88 2.76
C PRO A 28 3.68 16.67 1.34
N TRP A 29 2.64 17.44 1.02
CA TRP A 29 1.94 17.47 -0.25
C TRP A 29 2.45 18.50 -1.27
N GLU A 30 3.52 19.27 -1.06
CA GLU A 30 4.05 20.20 -2.09
C GLU A 30 4.57 19.44 -3.34
N ASN A 31 4.88 18.15 -3.18
CA ASN A 31 5.17 17.22 -4.27
C ASN A 31 3.91 16.76 -5.04
N THR A 32 2.70 17.09 -4.57
CA THR A 32 1.45 16.72 -5.26
C THR A 32 1.23 17.43 -6.58
N SER A 33 1.90 18.57 -6.80
CA SER A 33 1.88 19.27 -8.09
C SER A 33 2.59 18.48 -9.21
N ARG A 34 3.61 17.67 -8.87
CA ARG A 34 4.23 16.72 -9.80
C ARG A 34 3.37 15.46 -9.98
N ILE A 35 2.75 15.02 -8.89
CA ILE A 35 1.83 13.87 -8.85
C ILE A 35 0.62 14.12 -9.78
N GLY A 36 -0.02 15.28 -9.68
CA GLY A 36 -1.19 15.63 -10.51
C GLY A 36 -0.88 15.77 -12.00
N LYS A 37 0.33 16.23 -12.36
CA LYS A 37 0.77 16.29 -13.77
C LYS A 37 1.04 14.90 -14.34
N SER A 38 1.64 14.01 -13.54
CA SER A 38 1.86 12.62 -13.93
C SER A 38 0.55 11.88 -14.19
N PHE A 39 -0.48 12.08 -13.35
CA PHE A 39 -1.79 11.47 -13.53
C PHE A 39 -2.50 11.89 -14.83
N GLN A 40 -2.36 13.16 -15.27
CA GLN A 40 -2.96 13.61 -16.53
C GLN A 40 -2.24 13.08 -17.78
N GLU A 41 -0.94 12.81 -17.68
CA GLU A 41 -0.13 12.27 -18.77
C GLU A 41 -0.46 10.78 -19.01
N ILE A 42 -0.69 10.03 -17.92
CA ILE A 42 -1.07 8.60 -17.94
C ILE A 42 -2.37 8.35 -18.70
N HIS A 43 -3.40 9.21 -18.56
CA HIS A 43 -4.69 9.00 -19.22
C HIS A 43 -4.72 9.33 -20.73
N LYS A 44 -3.71 10.02 -21.26
CA LYS A 44 -3.68 10.44 -22.67
C LYS A 44 -3.04 9.41 -23.60
N SER A 45 -2.16 8.55 -23.08
CA SER A 45 -1.40 7.57 -23.87
C SER A 45 -2.23 6.39 -24.37
N ASP A 46 -3.40 6.13 -23.81
CA ASP A 46 -4.23 4.96 -24.16
C ASP A 46 -5.06 5.14 -25.45
N ALA A 47 -5.00 6.32 -26.09
CA ALA A 47 -5.93 6.70 -27.18
C ALA A 47 -5.35 6.62 -28.60
N GLU A 48 -4.05 6.41 -28.81
CA GLU A 48 -3.42 6.46 -30.14
C GLU A 48 -2.92 5.07 -30.63
N GLY A 49 -3.19 4.79 -31.91
CA GLY A 49 -2.95 3.51 -32.58
C GLY A 49 -1.48 3.12 -32.70
N TRP A 50 -1.24 1.80 -32.63
CA TRP A 50 0.05 1.17 -32.32
C TRP A 50 0.74 0.69 -33.60
N ASP A 51 1.82 1.34 -34.05
CA ASP A 51 2.44 0.98 -35.35
C ASP A 51 3.99 1.02 -35.42
N SER A 52 4.76 0.94 -34.30
CA SER A 52 6.24 0.89 -34.42
C SER A 52 7.03 0.24 -33.26
N SER A 53 8.23 -0.30 -33.55
CA SER A 53 9.20 -0.75 -32.54
C SER A 53 9.78 0.40 -31.69
N LYS A 54 9.86 1.62 -32.26
CA LYS A 54 10.22 2.81 -31.47
C LYS A 54 9.16 3.13 -30.41
N ASP A 55 7.90 2.82 -30.71
CA ASP A 55 6.75 3.03 -29.84
C ASP A 55 6.80 2.10 -28.61
N LEU A 56 7.17 0.83 -28.79
CA LEU A 56 7.35 -0.11 -27.68
C LEU A 56 8.40 0.35 -26.65
N ARG A 57 9.50 0.98 -27.10
CA ARG A 57 10.56 1.45 -26.19
C ARG A 57 10.11 2.68 -25.40
N SER A 58 9.38 3.60 -26.03
CA SER A 58 8.76 4.72 -25.32
C SER A 58 7.72 4.24 -24.32
N GLN A 59 6.88 3.27 -24.69
CA GLN A 59 5.88 2.68 -23.79
C GLN A 59 6.51 2.00 -22.59
N LEU A 60 7.55 1.18 -22.79
CA LEU A 60 8.29 0.59 -21.67
C LEU A 60 8.88 1.67 -20.75
N GLY A 61 9.39 2.76 -21.32
CA GLY A 61 9.86 3.92 -20.58
C GLY A 61 8.75 4.59 -19.76
N HIS A 62 7.56 4.74 -20.36
CA HIS A 62 6.37 5.28 -19.71
C HIS A 62 5.91 4.39 -18.54
N LEU A 63 5.66 3.09 -18.79
CA LEU A 63 5.27 2.13 -17.74
C LEU A 63 6.29 2.07 -16.60
N LYS A 64 7.60 2.14 -16.92
CA LYS A 64 8.64 2.17 -15.90
C LYS A 64 8.58 3.44 -15.04
N SER A 65 8.28 4.58 -15.67
CA SER A 65 8.13 5.86 -14.97
C SER A 65 6.88 5.85 -14.09
N GLU A 66 5.78 5.28 -14.58
CA GLU A 66 4.54 5.11 -13.84
C GLU A 66 4.71 4.16 -12.64
N LEU A 67 5.38 3.02 -12.82
CA LEU A 67 5.71 2.12 -11.71
C LEU A 67 6.62 2.81 -10.69
N SER A 68 7.61 3.57 -11.14
CA SER A 68 8.48 4.35 -10.25
C SER A 68 7.68 5.39 -9.47
N PHE A 69 6.72 6.04 -10.13
CA PHE A 69 5.84 7.03 -9.53
C PHE A 69 4.93 6.41 -8.47
N LEU A 70 4.23 5.32 -8.81
CA LEU A 70 3.39 4.57 -7.88
C LEU A 70 4.19 4.04 -6.70
N SER A 71 5.44 3.63 -6.92
CA SER A 71 6.33 3.16 -5.87
C SER A 71 6.70 4.26 -4.88
N VAL A 72 6.94 5.48 -5.36
CA VAL A 72 7.15 6.65 -4.50
C VAL A 72 5.88 7.06 -3.78
N LEU A 73 4.72 7.01 -4.46
CA LEU A 73 3.44 7.45 -3.92
C LEU A 73 2.92 6.53 -2.81
N THR A 74 3.03 5.21 -3.01
CA THR A 74 2.42 4.20 -2.13
C THR A 74 3.46 3.45 -1.28
N GLY A 75 4.74 3.68 -1.55
CA GLY A 75 5.83 2.90 -0.95
C GLY A 75 5.94 1.46 -1.44
N PHE A 76 5.04 0.99 -2.33
CA PHE A 76 5.07 -0.37 -2.84
C PHE A 76 6.12 -0.55 -3.93
N ASN A 77 6.92 -1.61 -3.84
CA ASN A 77 7.84 -2.01 -4.89
C ASN A 77 7.70 -3.50 -5.17
N ILE A 78 7.24 -3.83 -6.39
CA ILE A 78 7.16 -5.21 -6.85
C ILE A 78 8.54 -5.64 -7.36
N ARG A 79 9.10 -6.67 -6.75
CA ARG A 79 10.44 -7.20 -7.09
C ARG A 79 10.37 -8.40 -8.01
N ASN A 80 9.40 -9.28 -7.80
CA ASN A 80 9.27 -10.50 -8.57
C ASN A 80 7.79 -10.83 -8.77
N TYR A 81 7.47 -11.28 -9.97
CA TYR A 81 6.17 -11.80 -10.34
C TYR A 81 6.38 -13.05 -11.19
N SER A 82 5.63 -14.10 -10.87
CA SER A 82 5.58 -15.32 -11.67
C SER A 82 4.16 -15.84 -11.70
N MET A 83 3.80 -16.45 -12.83
CA MET A 83 2.48 -16.99 -13.07
C MET A 83 2.60 -18.38 -13.69
N LYS A 84 1.74 -19.29 -13.27
CA LYS A 84 1.56 -20.60 -13.89
C LYS A 84 0.09 -20.81 -14.20
N THR A 85 -0.19 -21.41 -15.35
CA THR A 85 -1.54 -21.64 -15.83
C THR A 85 -1.76 -23.15 -15.98
N GLU A 86 -2.87 -23.65 -15.44
CA GLU A 86 -3.29 -25.05 -15.50
C GLU A 86 -4.69 -25.12 -16.12
N ASP A 87 -4.83 -25.81 -17.25
CA ASP A 87 -6.14 -26.05 -17.87
C ASP A 87 -6.88 -27.13 -17.08
N LEU A 88 -8.04 -26.77 -16.53
CA LEU A 88 -8.91 -27.66 -15.74
C LEU A 88 -10.01 -28.30 -16.58
N THR A 89 -9.93 -28.25 -17.92
CA THR A 89 -10.87 -28.95 -18.80
C THR A 89 -10.70 -30.45 -18.64
N SER A 90 -11.40 -31.03 -17.66
CA SER A 90 -11.52 -32.47 -17.54
C SER A 90 -12.37 -33.01 -18.70
N SER A 91 -11.94 -34.14 -19.22
CA SER A 91 -12.57 -34.94 -20.27
C SER A 91 -13.99 -35.46 -19.94
N GLU A 92 -14.66 -34.97 -18.89
CA GLU A 92 -15.87 -35.60 -18.31
C GLU A 92 -17.13 -34.74 -18.34
N MET A 93 -17.13 -33.57 -18.97
CA MET A 93 -18.36 -32.78 -19.19
C MET A 93 -18.68 -32.73 -20.69
N VAL A 94 -19.05 -33.90 -21.23
CA VAL A 94 -19.71 -34.02 -22.55
C VAL A 94 -20.98 -33.17 -22.52
N GLY A 95 -20.96 -31.99 -23.14
CA GLY A 95 -22.20 -31.27 -23.49
C GLY A 95 -22.22 -29.75 -23.29
N LYS A 96 -21.22 -29.11 -22.69
CA LYS A 96 -21.13 -27.63 -22.66
C LYS A 96 -19.70 -27.16 -22.91
N ASP A 97 -19.52 -26.27 -23.90
CA ASP A 97 -18.27 -25.54 -24.16
C ASP A 97 -17.94 -24.62 -22.97
N ILE A 98 -17.45 -25.20 -21.88
CA ILE A 98 -17.00 -24.48 -20.69
C ILE A 98 -15.51 -24.74 -20.55
N LYS A 99 -14.71 -23.71 -20.83
CA LYS A 99 -13.28 -23.74 -20.56
C LYS A 99 -13.03 -23.25 -19.14
N LYS A 100 -12.28 -24.02 -18.36
CA LYS A 100 -11.85 -23.63 -17.01
C LYS A 100 -10.34 -23.60 -16.96
N VAL A 101 -9.80 -22.50 -16.44
CA VAL A 101 -8.36 -22.27 -16.33
C VAL A 101 -8.06 -21.83 -14.90
N LEU A 102 -7.09 -22.48 -14.27
CA LEU A 102 -6.57 -22.08 -12.97
C LEU A 102 -5.23 -21.39 -13.15
N GLN A 103 -5.14 -20.13 -12.72
CA GLN A 103 -3.91 -19.37 -12.73
C GLN A 103 -3.37 -19.26 -11.30
N ARG A 104 -2.11 -19.66 -11.10
CA ARG A 104 -1.39 -19.54 -9.84
C ARG A 104 -0.37 -18.42 -9.96
N HIS A 105 -0.55 -17.38 -9.16
CA HIS A 105 0.31 -16.20 -9.14
C HIS A 105 1.16 -16.21 -7.89
N ARG A 106 2.42 -15.81 -8.05
CA ARG A 106 3.32 -15.48 -6.95
C ARG A 106 3.93 -14.12 -7.18
N LEU A 107 3.71 -13.23 -6.24
CA LEU A 107 4.16 -11.85 -6.24
C LEU A 107 5.00 -11.60 -4.99
N SER A 108 6.15 -10.94 -5.12
CA SER A 108 6.94 -10.52 -3.96
C SER A 108 7.42 -9.10 -4.12
N GLY A 109 7.50 -8.39 -3.01
CA GLY A 109 7.83 -6.98 -3.00
C GLY A 109 8.10 -6.45 -1.60
N ASN A 110 8.11 -5.13 -1.50
CA ASN A 110 8.13 -4.45 -0.23
C ASN A 110 7.17 -3.26 -0.22
N CYS A 111 6.77 -2.85 0.98
CA CYS A 111 6.18 -1.57 1.27
C CYS A 111 7.10 -0.87 2.27
N HIS A 112 7.85 0.13 1.84
CA HIS A 112 8.93 0.74 2.61
C HIS A 112 9.90 -0.32 3.17
N MET A 113 9.95 -0.50 4.51
CA MET A 113 10.83 -1.44 5.19
C MET A 113 10.25 -2.85 5.31
N ILE A 114 8.97 -3.05 4.96
CA ILE A 114 8.27 -4.31 5.15
C ILE A 114 8.28 -5.13 3.86
N THR A 115 8.83 -6.34 3.91
CA THR A 115 8.84 -7.30 2.80
C THR A 115 7.59 -8.18 2.82
N PHE A 116 7.06 -8.49 1.65
CA PHE A 116 5.91 -9.38 1.50
C PHE A 116 6.06 -10.31 0.30
N GLN A 117 5.39 -11.45 0.40
CA GLN A 117 5.15 -12.39 -0.68
C GLN A 117 3.68 -12.81 -0.63
N LEU A 118 3.04 -12.78 -1.79
CA LEU A 118 1.65 -13.13 -2.01
C LEU A 118 1.61 -14.29 -2.98
N GLU A 119 0.82 -15.30 -2.64
CA GLU A 119 0.51 -16.43 -3.49
C GLU A 119 -1.00 -16.52 -3.61
N PHE A 120 -1.54 -16.40 -4.82
CA PHE A 120 -2.98 -16.43 -5.01
C PHE A 120 -3.37 -17.18 -6.27
N GLN A 121 -4.60 -17.69 -6.27
CA GLN A 121 -5.15 -18.47 -7.36
C GLN A 121 -6.34 -17.73 -7.97
N ILE A 122 -6.34 -17.58 -9.29
CA ILE A 122 -7.48 -17.07 -10.05
C ILE A 122 -8.08 -18.24 -10.82
N LEU A 123 -9.36 -18.50 -10.59
CA LEU A 123 -10.15 -19.41 -11.41
C LEU A 123 -10.88 -18.61 -12.48
N GLU A 124 -10.53 -18.85 -13.73
CA GLU A 124 -11.22 -18.30 -14.89
C GLU A 124 -12.16 -19.36 -15.48
N ILE A 125 -13.41 -18.97 -15.65
CA ILE A 125 -14.44 -19.80 -16.28
C ILE A 125 -14.93 -19.02 -17.49
N GLN A 126 -14.72 -19.60 -18.65
CA GLN A 126 -15.18 -19.06 -19.92
C GLN A 126 -16.30 -19.96 -20.46
N THR A 127 -17.44 -19.35 -20.71
CA THR A 127 -18.54 -19.93 -21.48
C THR A 127 -18.64 -19.23 -22.83
N LYS A 128 -19.51 -19.73 -23.71
CA LYS A 128 -19.74 -19.11 -25.03
C LYS A 128 -20.16 -17.62 -24.95
N GLU A 129 -20.75 -17.22 -23.83
CA GLU A 129 -21.37 -15.89 -23.64
C GLU A 129 -20.64 -15.03 -22.61
N ASN A 130 -19.95 -15.63 -21.64
CA ASN A 130 -19.41 -14.92 -20.48
C ASN A 130 -17.98 -15.37 -20.14
N LEU A 131 -17.20 -14.43 -19.63
CA LEU A 131 -15.91 -14.69 -18.97
C LEU A 131 -16.02 -14.22 -17.53
N SER A 132 -15.79 -15.13 -16.59
CA SER A 132 -15.78 -14.83 -15.16
C SER A 132 -14.45 -15.24 -14.55
N SER A 133 -13.86 -14.35 -13.74
CA SER A 133 -12.62 -14.60 -13.02
C SER A 133 -12.84 -14.35 -11.53
N VAL A 134 -12.40 -15.28 -10.69
CA VAL A 134 -12.53 -15.14 -9.23
C VAL A 134 -11.24 -15.59 -8.55
N ILE A 135 -10.82 -14.86 -7.52
CA ILE A 135 -9.71 -15.29 -6.66
C ILE A 135 -10.23 -16.37 -5.73
N THR A 136 -9.71 -17.59 -5.85
CA THR A 136 -10.19 -18.76 -5.09
C THR A 136 -9.35 -19.05 -3.85
N ASP A 137 -8.10 -18.60 -3.83
CA ASP A 137 -7.15 -18.84 -2.75
C ASP A 137 -6.17 -17.67 -2.66
N LEU A 138 -5.85 -17.22 -1.45
CA LEU A 138 -4.93 -16.12 -1.18
C LEU A 138 -4.11 -16.47 0.07
N ASN A 139 -2.82 -16.59 -0.13
CA ASN A 139 -1.82 -16.79 0.89
C ASN A 139 -0.90 -15.58 0.96
N ILE A 140 -0.66 -15.10 2.18
CA ILE A 140 0.10 -13.90 2.46
C ILE A 140 1.25 -14.31 3.40
N ILE A 141 2.47 -14.19 2.90
CA ILE A 141 3.70 -14.47 3.62
C ILE A 141 4.41 -13.14 3.83
N MET A 142 4.61 -12.75 5.08
CA MET A 142 5.39 -11.56 5.42
C MET A 142 6.57 -11.98 6.28
N GLU A 143 7.71 -11.33 6.07
CA GLU A 143 8.88 -11.61 6.89
C GLU A 143 8.61 -11.15 8.33
N PRO A 144 8.87 -12.01 9.34
CA PRO A 144 8.71 -11.63 10.72
C PRO A 144 9.71 -10.52 11.04
N THR A 145 9.23 -9.28 11.01
CA THR A 145 9.96 -8.14 11.54
C THR A 145 9.76 -8.09 13.06
N GLU A 146 10.41 -7.15 13.73
CA GLU A 146 10.27 -6.92 15.18
C GLU A 146 8.83 -6.55 15.62
N HIS A 147 7.86 -6.55 14.71
CA HIS A 147 6.51 -6.06 14.90
C HIS A 147 5.52 -7.22 15.01
N SER A 148 5.23 -7.61 16.26
CA SER A 148 4.21 -8.62 16.57
C SER A 148 2.83 -8.31 15.95
N GLU A 149 2.51 -7.02 15.78
CA GLU A 149 1.26 -6.50 15.21
C GLU A 149 1.06 -6.90 13.74
N LEU A 150 2.13 -7.17 12.99
CA LEU A 150 2.03 -7.60 11.60
C LEU A 150 1.46 -9.01 11.46
N SER A 151 1.67 -9.87 12.45
CA SER A 151 1.11 -11.23 12.41
C SER A 151 -0.41 -11.21 12.59
N GLU A 152 -0.93 -10.34 13.46
CA GLU A 152 -2.37 -10.09 13.61
C GLU A 152 -2.96 -9.49 12.33
N PHE A 153 -2.27 -8.50 11.75
CA PHE A 153 -2.62 -7.90 10.47
C PHE A 153 -2.79 -8.94 9.35
N VAL A 154 -1.77 -9.77 9.11
CA VAL A 154 -1.77 -10.81 8.08
C VAL A 154 -2.92 -11.80 8.29
N SER A 155 -3.26 -12.12 9.53
CA SER A 155 -4.33 -13.07 9.83
C SER A 155 -5.73 -12.58 9.46
N ARG A 156 -5.95 -11.26 9.50
CA ARG A 156 -7.24 -10.61 9.21
C ARG A 156 -7.48 -10.41 7.71
N GLU A 157 -6.43 -10.04 6.99
CA GLU A 157 -6.51 -9.63 5.58
C GLU A 157 -6.41 -10.81 4.58
N ARG A 158 -6.46 -12.08 5.05
CA ARG A 158 -6.26 -13.30 4.22
C ARG A 158 -7.26 -13.53 3.10
N ARG A 159 -8.27 -12.67 2.91
CA ARG A 159 -9.39 -12.93 1.98
C ARG A 159 -9.48 -11.97 0.81
N ASP A 160 -8.82 -10.82 0.86
CA ASP A 160 -8.97 -9.79 -0.17
C ASP A 160 -7.62 -9.12 -0.45
N LEU A 161 -7.17 -9.24 -1.70
CA LEU A 161 -5.90 -8.72 -2.18
C LEU A 161 -5.86 -7.19 -2.13
N LEU A 162 -6.99 -6.53 -2.46
CA LEU A 162 -7.08 -5.07 -2.42
C LEU A 162 -6.99 -4.58 -0.97
N MET A 163 -7.73 -5.22 -0.07
CA MET A 163 -7.71 -4.89 1.36
C MET A 163 -6.31 -5.10 1.94
N PHE A 164 -5.60 -6.16 1.55
CA PHE A 164 -4.20 -6.35 1.95
C PHE A 164 -3.31 -5.15 1.58
N PHE A 165 -3.34 -4.70 0.32
CA PHE A 165 -2.51 -3.57 -0.11
C PHE A 165 -2.90 -2.25 0.58
N GLN A 166 -4.20 -1.97 0.68
CA GLN A 166 -4.68 -0.77 1.36
C GLN A 166 -4.28 -0.76 2.83
N SER A 167 -4.54 -1.85 3.53
CA SER A 167 -4.30 -1.91 4.96
C SER A 167 -2.79 -1.95 5.27
N LEU A 168 -1.95 -2.55 4.41
CA LEU A 168 -0.49 -2.51 4.54
C LEU A 168 0.06 -1.10 4.32
N HIS A 169 -0.44 -0.38 3.31
CA HIS A 169 -0.09 1.02 3.08
C HIS A 169 -0.34 1.87 4.33
N PHE A 170 -1.56 1.82 4.86
CA PHE A 170 -1.92 2.57 6.06
C PHE A 170 -1.10 2.13 7.28
N PHE A 171 -0.89 0.83 7.47
CA PHE A 171 -0.10 0.33 8.59
C PHE A 171 1.30 0.95 8.62
N VAL A 172 1.97 0.97 7.47
CA VAL A 172 3.33 1.51 7.33
C VAL A 172 3.35 3.03 7.52
N GLU A 173 2.41 3.74 6.90
CA GLU A 173 2.29 5.20 7.03
C GLU A 173 2.07 5.63 8.49
N TRP A 174 1.13 4.98 9.17
CA TRP A 174 0.86 5.23 10.60
C TRP A 174 2.01 4.80 11.51
N TYR A 175 2.77 3.79 11.14
CA TYR A 175 3.95 3.37 11.89
C TYR A 175 5.03 4.46 11.88
N GLU A 176 5.36 5.01 10.71
CA GLU A 176 6.35 6.08 10.60
C GLU A 176 5.91 7.33 11.36
N TYR A 177 4.62 7.69 11.29
CA TYR A 177 4.08 8.81 12.06
C TYR A 177 4.27 8.62 13.58
N ARG A 178 3.97 7.42 14.10
CA ARG A 178 4.17 7.08 15.51
C ARG A 178 5.64 7.14 15.91
N LYS A 179 6.54 6.63 15.07
CA LYS A 179 7.99 6.65 15.30
C LYS A 179 8.55 8.07 15.36
N HIS A 180 8.13 8.95 14.44
CA HIS A 180 8.49 10.36 14.44
C HIS A 180 7.96 11.09 15.68
N THR A 181 6.68 10.88 16.00
CA THR A 181 6.03 11.44 17.18
C THR A 181 6.76 11.02 18.46
N PHE A 182 7.09 9.73 18.59
CA PHE A 182 7.84 9.22 19.72
C PHE A 182 9.24 9.83 19.82
N LYS A 183 9.98 9.93 18.70
CA LYS A 183 11.30 10.56 18.68
C LYS A 183 11.22 12.02 19.16
N TYR A 184 10.21 12.75 18.72
CA TYR A 184 9.97 14.13 19.16
C TYR A 184 9.74 14.21 20.68
N PHE A 185 8.85 13.37 21.23
CA PHE A 185 8.58 13.37 22.67
C PHE A 185 9.75 12.85 23.51
N LYS A 186 10.50 11.86 23.03
CA LYS A 186 11.69 11.30 23.71
C LYS A 186 12.83 12.33 23.81
N VAL A 187 13.02 13.16 22.79
CA VAL A 187 14.00 14.26 22.82
C VAL A 187 13.56 15.36 23.80
N LYS A 188 12.25 15.60 23.91
CA LYS A 188 11.68 16.64 24.78
C LYS A 188 11.59 16.21 26.26
N SER A 189 11.53 14.92 26.54
CA SER A 189 11.43 14.38 27.90
C SER A 189 12.53 13.35 28.14
N LYS A 190 13.58 13.74 28.90
CA LYS A 190 14.67 12.86 29.39
C LYS A 190 14.17 11.81 30.41
N GLY A 191 13.01 11.18 30.21
CA GLY A 191 12.43 10.25 31.16
C GLY A 191 11.06 9.65 30.82
N PHE A 192 10.64 9.61 29.54
CA PHE A 192 9.41 8.88 29.20
C PHE A 192 9.70 7.40 29.00
N GLU A 193 9.50 6.61 30.06
CA GLU A 193 9.60 5.16 30.02
C GLU A 193 8.50 4.52 29.15
N SER A 194 8.89 3.44 28.49
CA SER A 194 8.20 2.63 27.48
C SER A 194 6.79 2.10 27.84
N LYS A 195 6.24 2.45 29.00
CA LYS A 195 4.98 1.90 29.56
C LYS A 195 3.72 2.41 28.85
N TYR A 196 3.79 3.53 28.14
CA TYR A 196 2.63 4.16 27.49
C TYR A 196 2.34 3.64 26.07
N MET A 197 3.26 2.87 25.47
CA MET A 197 3.06 2.28 24.14
C MET A 197 1.84 1.33 24.08
N SER A 198 1.55 0.62 25.18
CA SER A 198 0.37 -0.24 25.27
C SER A 198 -0.93 0.51 25.52
N LYS A 199 -0.89 1.79 25.96
CA LYS A 199 -2.09 2.59 26.22
C LYS A 199 -2.56 3.40 25.01
N MET A 200 -1.65 3.69 24.07
CA MET A 200 -2.05 4.19 22.74
C MET A 200 -2.69 3.09 21.86
N LYS A 201 -2.70 1.83 22.31
CA LYS A 201 -3.34 0.70 21.60
C LYS A 201 -4.87 0.73 21.56
N LEU A 202 -5.57 1.67 22.22
CA LEU A 202 -7.02 1.56 22.41
C LEU A 202 -7.89 2.71 21.89
N VAL A 203 -7.33 3.76 21.25
CA VAL A 203 -8.14 4.97 20.94
C VAL A 203 -8.46 5.18 19.46
N LEU A 204 -7.90 4.39 18.53
CA LEU A 204 -8.35 4.44 17.12
C LEU A 204 -8.37 3.05 16.50
N ILE A 205 -9.44 2.30 16.81
CA ILE A 205 -10.07 1.34 15.90
C ILE A 205 -11.53 1.77 15.79
#